data_AF-A0A418SQ20-F1
#
_entry.id   AF-A0A418SQ20-F1
#
_cell.length_a   1.000
_cell.length_b   1.000
_cell.length_c   1.000
_cell.angle_alpha   90.00
_cell.angle_beta   90.00
_cell.angle_gamma   90.00
#
_symmetry.space_group_name_H-M   'P 1'
#
loop_
_entity.id
_entity.type
_entity.pdbx_description
1 polymer ?
#
loop_
_entity_poly.entity_id
_entity_poly.type
_entity_poly.pdbx_seq_one_letter_code
_entity_poly.pdbx_strand_id
1 'polypeptide(L)' 'MNERHIHESLENRRHVEKNEGYQDPQLTSIQQAEGGGPIKKVNLTDMPLPLRIFGYTVKTILILMVVGTIIVSLK' A
#
# COMPACT_ATOMS: atom_id res chain seq x y z
N MET A 1 0.97 -24.88 -48.32
CA MET A 1 0.13 -24.74 -47.11
C MET A 1 1.07 -24.43 -45.95
N ASN A 2 0.79 -23.36 -45.21
CA ASN A 2 1.71 -22.76 -44.23
C ASN A 2 1.31 -23.17 -42.82
N GLU A 3 2.02 -24.12 -42.23
CA GLU A 3 1.78 -24.60 -40.87
C GLU A 3 2.57 -23.74 -39.88
N ARG A 4 1.93 -22.65 -39.43
CA ARG A 4 2.45 -21.82 -38.34
C ARG A 4 2.37 -22.62 -37.04
N HIS A 5 3.49 -23.21 -36.64
CA HIS A 5 3.70 -23.68 -35.26
C HIS A 5 3.66 -22.46 -34.33
N ILE A 6 2.47 -22.15 -33.84
CA ILE A 6 2.31 -21.23 -32.72
C ILE A 6 2.75 -22.04 -31.50
N HIS A 7 3.94 -21.76 -30.98
CA HIS A 7 4.29 -22.20 -29.64
C HIS A 7 3.41 -21.41 -28.68
N GLU A 8 2.30 -22.05 -28.27
CA GLU A 8 1.57 -21.63 -27.09
C GLU A 8 2.56 -21.68 -25.93
N SER A 9 3.00 -20.50 -25.52
CA SER A 9 3.62 -20.29 -24.21
C SER A 9 2.61 -20.77 -23.18
N LEU A 10 2.76 -22.04 -22.76
CA LEU A 10 2.19 -22.54 -21.53
C LEU A 10 2.84 -21.70 -20.42
N GLU A 11 2.24 -20.55 -20.16
CA GLU A 11 2.45 -19.80 -18.94
C GLU A 11 1.93 -20.71 -17.83
N ASN A 12 2.84 -21.57 -17.36
CA ASN A 12 2.73 -22.24 -16.09
C ASN A 12 2.54 -21.10 -15.09
N ARG A 13 1.27 -20.83 -14.75
CA ARG A 13 0.86 -19.96 -13.67
C ARG A 13 1.40 -20.61 -12.40
N ARG A 14 2.71 -20.45 -12.17
CA ARG A 14 3.32 -20.67 -10.87
C ARG A 14 2.46 -19.85 -9.96
N HIS A 15 1.83 -20.54 -9.01
CA HIS A 15 1.17 -19.91 -7.90
C HIS A 15 2.10 -18.80 -7.43
N VAL A 16 1.72 -17.56 -7.75
CA VAL A 16 2.38 -16.38 -7.20
C VAL A 16 1.98 -16.46 -5.75
N GLU A 17 2.81 -17.16 -4.98
CA GLU A 17 2.85 -17.07 -3.55
C GLU A 17 2.94 -15.56 -3.30
N LYS A 18 1.81 -15.01 -2.88
CA LYS A 18 1.60 -13.59 -2.71
C LYS A 18 2.42 -13.19 -1.49
N ASN A 19 3.73 -13.15 -1.66
CA ASN A 19 4.65 -12.55 -0.73
C ASN A 19 4.41 -11.05 -0.86
N GLU A 20 3.47 -10.54 -0.07
CA GLU A 20 3.03 -9.14 -0.04
C GLU A 20 4.17 -8.14 0.30
N GLY A 21 5.41 -8.63 0.45
CA GLY A 21 6.61 -7.84 0.65
C GLY A 21 7.82 -8.25 -0.19
N TYR A 22 7.70 -9.14 -1.19
CA TYR A 22 8.84 -9.43 -2.06
C TYR A 22 9.07 -8.25 -3.02
N GLN A 23 10.19 -7.56 -2.84
CA GLN A 23 10.63 -6.46 -3.68
C GLN A 23 11.82 -6.93 -4.51
N ASP A 24 11.67 -6.91 -5.84
CA ASP A 24 12.76 -7.30 -6.72
C ASP A 24 13.80 -6.17 -6.73
N PRO A 25 15.07 -6.43 -6.33
CA PRO A 25 16.11 -5.40 -6.28
C PRO A 25 16.33 -4.69 -7.62
N GLN A 26 16.11 -5.39 -8.74
CA GLN A 26 16.31 -4.87 -10.09
C GLN A 26 15.14 -4.00 -10.57
N LEU A 27 13.94 -4.25 -10.05
CA LEU A 27 12.72 -3.52 -10.40
C LEU A 27 12.29 -2.52 -9.33
N THR A 28 13.06 -2.39 -8.25
CA THR A 28 12.71 -1.58 -7.08
C THR A 28 12.41 -0.12 -7.45
N SER A 29 13.18 0.48 -8.36
CA SER A 29 12.96 1.85 -8.83
C SER A 29 11.63 2.00 -9.57
N ILE A 30 11.27 1.02 -10.40
CA ILE A 30 10.03 1.00 -11.18
C ILE A 30 8.84 0.71 -10.25
N GLN A 31 8.95 -0.29 -9.38
CA GLN A 31 7.91 -0.67 -8.42
C GLN A 31 7.59 0.46 -7.43
N GLN A 32 8.58 1.26 -7.01
CA GLN A 32 8.36 2.42 -6.17
C GLN A 32 7.71 3.58 -6.92
N ALA A 33 8.03 3.76 -8.21
CA ALA A 33 7.43 4.81 -9.04
C ALA A 33 5.96 4.50 -9.40
N GLU A 34 5.66 3.23 -9.71
CA GLU A 34 4.34 2.76 -10.13
C GLU A 34 3.41 2.38 -8.96
N GLY A 35 3.93 2.44 -7.73
CA GLY A 35 3.16 2.04 -6.54
C GLY A 35 2.95 0.54 -6.39
N GLY A 36 3.73 -0.29 -7.12
CA GLY A 36 3.74 -1.75 -7.03
C GLY A 36 4.48 -2.31 -5.81
N GLY A 37 5.09 -1.45 -4.97
CA GLY A 37 5.71 -1.84 -3.71
C GLY A 37 4.72 -2.00 -2.56
N PRO A 38 5.13 -2.63 -1.44
CA PRO A 38 4.30 -2.73 -0.24
C PRO A 38 3.89 -1.34 0.27
N ILE A 39 2.69 -1.23 0.84
CA ILE A 39 2.18 0.03 1.42
C ILE A 39 3.21 0.54 2.44
N LYS A 40 3.85 1.66 2.12
CA LYS A 40 4.83 2.27 3.01
C LYS A 40 4.12 2.79 4.25
N LYS A 41 4.50 2.27 5.42
CA LYS A 41 4.06 2.84 6.69
C LYS A 41 4.56 4.28 6.76
N VAL A 42 3.63 5.21 6.90
CA VAL A 42 3.95 6.63 6.94
C VAL A 42 4.20 7.04 8.39
N ASN A 43 5.40 7.54 8.66
CA ASN A 43 5.76 8.09 9.97
C ASN A 43 5.54 9.62 9.96
N LEU A 44 4.64 10.11 10.80
CA LEU A 44 4.35 11.55 10.92
C LEU A 44 5.56 12.36 11.39
N THR A 45 6.50 11.74 12.12
CA THR A 45 7.70 12.42 12.62
C THR A 45 8.64 12.82 11.49
N ASP A 46 8.66 12.03 10.42
CA ASP A 46 9.53 12.21 9.25
C ASP A 46 8.91 13.16 8.21
N MET A 47 7.70 13.67 8.46
CA MET A 47 7.01 14.60 7.57
C MET A 47 7.48 16.05 7.74
N PRO A 48 7.40 16.86 6.67
CA PRO A 48 7.63 18.30 6.78
C PRO A 48 6.60 18.94 7.72
N LEU A 49 7.03 20.00 8.42
CA LEU A 49 6.28 20.68 9.47
C LEU A 49 4.77 20.91 9.16
N PRO A 50 4.37 21.47 8.00
CA PRO A 50 2.94 21.72 7.73
C PRO A 50 2.13 20.43 7.65
N LEU A 51 2.67 19.40 7.00
CA LEU A 51 1.99 18.12 6.83
C LEU A 51 1.93 17.33 8.14
N ARG A 52 2.99 17.46 8.96
CA ARG A 52 3.04 16.90 10.30
C ARG A 52 1.94 17.46 11.20
N ILE A 53 1.77 18.79 11.21
CA ILE A 53 0.71 19.46 11.98
C ILE A 53 -0.66 18.98 11.52
N PHE A 54 -0.91 18.97 10.21
CA PHE A 54 -2.16 18.49 9.65
C PHE A 54 -2.47 17.05 10.08
N GLY A 55 -1.50 16.14 9.99
CA GLY A 55 -1.66 14.75 10.41
C GLY A 55 -2.00 14.61 11.90
N TYR A 56 -1.35 15.39 12.77
CA TYR A 56 -1.68 15.40 14.20
C TYR A 56 -3.07 15.96 14.49
N THR A 57 -3.49 17.00 13.77
CA THR A 57 -4.85 17.57 13.91
C THR A 57 -5.91 16.55 13.54
N VAL A 58 -5.79 15.89 12.39
CA VAL A 58 -6.73 14.84 11.95
C VAL A 58 -6.78 13.70 12.97
N LYS A 59 -5.61 13.21 13.42
CA LYS A 59 -5.53 12.17 14.44
C LYS A 59 -6.27 12.57 15.72
N THR A 60 -6.10 13.82 16.15
CA THR A 60 -6.73 14.33 17.38
C THR A 60 -8.24 14.41 17.26
N ILE A 61 -8.76 14.93 16.14
CA ILE A 61 -10.20 14.99 15.86
C ILE A 61 -10.82 13.58 15.86
N LEU A 62 -10.14 12.62 15.23
CA LEU A 62 -10.62 11.24 15.16
C LEU A 62 -10.70 10.60 16.55
N ILE A 63 -9.69 10.82 17.41
CA ILE A 63 -9.72 10.35 18.80
C ILE A 63 -10.88 11.01 19.56
N LEU A 64 -11.08 12.32 19.41
CA LEU A 64 -12.17 13.03 20.07
C LEU A 64 -13.55 12.53 19.61
N MET A 65 -13.72 12.21 18.32
CA MET A 65 -14.97 11.61 17.83
C MET A 65 -15.23 10.25 18.48
N VAL A 66 -14.23 9.37 18.53
CA VAL A 66 -14.37 8.05 19.16
C VAL A 66 -14.70 8.17 20.65
N VAL A 67 -14.02 9.07 21.37
CA VAL A 67 -14.32 9.33 22.78
C VAL A 67 -15.74 9.89 22.94
N GLY A 68 -16.14 10.81 22.07
CA GLY A 68 -17.47 11.40 22.06
C GLY A 68 -18.58 10.37 21.81
N THR A 69 -18.40 9.46 20.85
CA THR A 69 -19.38 8.40 20.58
C THR A 69 -19.51 7.44 21.74
N ILE A 70 -18.40 7.07 22.39
CA ILE A 70 -18.42 6.24 23.60
C ILE A 70 -19.19 6.93 24.72
N ILE A 71 -18.93 8.22 24.97
CA ILE A 71 -19.62 9.00 26.01
C ILE A 71 -21.13 9.08 25.72
N VAL A 72 -21.51 9.37 24.48
CA VAL A 72 -22.93 9.42 24.07
C VAL A 72 -23.59 8.06 24.21
N SER A 73 -22.90 6.98 23.85
CA SER A 73 -23.43 5.61 23.96
C SER A 73 -23.57 5.11 25.39
N LEU A 74 -22.80 5.65 26.34
CA LEU A 74 -22.85 5.30 27.76
C LEU A 74 -23.91 6.10 28.54
N LYS A 75 -24.52 7.12 27.93
CA LYS A 75 -25.55 7.97 28.51
C LYS A 75 -26.94 7.47 28.13
#